data_AF-A0A518H706-F1
#
_entry.id   AF-A0A518H706-F1
#
_cell.length_a   1.000
_cell.length_b   1.000
_cell.length_c   1.000
_cell.angle_alpha   90.00
_cell.angle_beta   90.00
_cell.angle_gamma   90.00
#
_symmetry.space_group_name_H-M   'P 1'
#
loop_
_entity.id
_entity.type
_entity.pdbx_description
1 polymer ?
#
loop_
_entity_poly.entity_id
_entity_poly.type
_entity_poly.pdbx_seq_one_letter_code
_entity_poly.pdbx_strand_id
1 'polypeptide(L)' 'MFDELGAGPGAIIGISEGREAANPFGKAKTPVDAYCACLLDQLNV' A
#
# COMPACT_ATOMS: atom_id res chain seq x y z
N MET A 1 -0.56 -0.92 8.15
CA MET A 1 -0.72 -0.53 6.74
C MET A 1 -0.79 0.99 6.64
N PHE A 2 0.13 1.58 5.87
CA PHE A 2 0.14 3.00 5.54
C PHE A 2 -0.65 3.22 4.24
N ASP A 3 -1.50 4.24 4.21
CA ASP A 3 -2.32 4.60 3.06
C ASP A 3 -2.33 6.11 2.85
N GLU A 4 -1.97 6.53 1.63
CA GLU A 4 -2.04 7.91 1.15
C GLU A 4 -2.98 8.06 -0.06
N LEU A 5 -3.56 6.95 -0.53
CA LEU A 5 -4.48 6.91 -1.67
C LEU A 5 -5.95 7.09 -1.23
N GLY A 6 -6.24 6.94 0.06
CA GLY A 6 -7.56 7.22 0.63
C GLY A 6 -8.52 6.04 0.50
N ALA A 7 -8.04 4.82 0.73
CA ALA A 7 -8.85 3.61 0.76
C ALA A 7 -9.92 3.71 1.86
N GLY A 8 -11.19 3.71 1.45
CA GLY A 8 -12.33 3.64 2.36
C GLY A 8 -12.69 2.21 2.76
N PRO A 9 -13.54 2.01 3.78
CA PRO A 9 -14.08 0.70 4.11
C PRO A 9 -14.74 0.03 2.89
N GLY A 10 -14.37 -1.21 2.60
CA GLY A 10 -14.88 -1.97 1.46
C GLY A 10 -14.10 -1.76 0.15
N ALA A 11 -13.11 -0.87 0.10
CA ALA A 11 -12.20 -0.77 -1.03
C ALA A 11 -11.39 -2.05 -1.22
N ILE A 12 -11.15 -2.43 -2.48
CA ILE A 12 -10.21 -3.47 -2.85
C ILE A 12 -8.88 -2.79 -3.13
N ILE A 13 -7.80 -3.27 -2.53
CA ILE A 13 -6.48 -2.61 -2.58
C ILE A 13 -5.36 -3.61 -2.82
N GLY A 14 -4.30 -3.16 -3.48
CA GLY A 14 -3.03 -3.87 -3.57
C GLY A 14 -2.13 -3.49 -2.41
N ILE A 15 -1.49 -4.49 -1.78
CA ILE A 15 -0.61 -4.29 -0.62
C ILE A 15 0.82 -4.68 -1.01
N SER A 16 1.77 -3.79 -0.73
CA SER A 16 3.20 -4.14 -0.68
C SER A 16 3.60 -4.34 0.78
N GLU A 17 4.26 -5.46 1.09
CA GLU A 17 4.60 -5.86 2.46
C GLU A 17 6.12 -5.99 2.67
N GLY A 18 6.53 -6.00 3.94
CA GLY A 18 7.91 -6.18 4.36
C GLY A 18 8.80 -5.01 3.94
N ARG A 19 10.03 -5.30 3.51
CA ARG A 19 11.02 -4.26 3.17
C ARG A 19 10.61 -3.42 1.97
N GLU A 20 9.77 -3.96 1.09
CA GLU A 20 9.30 -3.25 -0.11
C GLU A 20 8.27 -2.17 0.22
N ALA A 21 7.52 -2.33 1.32
CA ALA A 21 6.54 -1.35 1.78
C ALA A 21 7.16 0.01 2.13
N ALA A 22 8.45 0.03 2.51
CA ALA A 22 9.19 1.25 2.80
C ALA A 22 9.82 1.90 1.56
N ASN A 23 9.82 1.22 0.40
CA ASN A 23 10.47 1.70 -0.82
C ASN A 23 9.91 3.04 -1.35
N PRO A 24 8.59 3.34 -1.26
CA PRO A 24 8.03 4.63 -1.67
C PRO A 24 8.64 5.85 -0.94
N PHE A 25 9.13 5.65 0.29
CA PHE A 25 9.75 6.71 1.10
C PHE A 25 11.23 6.96 0.75
N GLY A 26 11.76 6.28 -0.27
CA GLY A 26 13.10 6.46 -0.80
C GLY A 26 14.19 6.11 0.22
N LYS A 27 15.19 6.99 0.36
CA LYS A 27 16.34 6.76 1.27
C LYS A 27 16.01 7.00 2.74
N ALA A 28 14.86 7.61 3.05
CA ALA A 28 14.44 7.80 4.42
C ALA A 28 14.05 6.45 5.02
N LYS A 29 14.71 6.05 6.11
CA LYS A 29 14.33 4.85 6.84
C LYS A 29 12.96 5.07 7.46
N THR A 30 11.95 4.51 6.83
CA THR A 30 10.56 4.66 7.24
C THR A 30 10.09 3.33 7.80
N PRO A 31 9.62 3.28 9.05
CA PRO A 31 9.21 2.05 9.70
C PRO A 31 7.80 1.63 9.25
N VAL A 32 7.64 1.37 7.95
CA VAL A 32 6.40 0.88 7.33
C VAL A 32 6.66 -0.53 6.81
N ASP A 33 5.82 -1.47 7.23
CA ASP A 33 5.88 -2.90 6.90
C ASP A 33 4.71 -3.35 5.99
N ALA A 34 3.74 -2.47 5.75
CA ALA A 34 2.67 -2.65 4.78
C ALA A 34 2.22 -1.30 4.20
N TYR A 35 2.13 -1.20 2.88
CA TYR A 35 1.80 0.02 2.14
C TYR A 35 0.68 -0.23 1.12
N CYS A 36 -0.30 0.68 1.06
CA CYS A 36 -1.36 0.70 0.06
C CYS A 36 -0.79 1.09 -1.31
N ALA A 37 -0.40 0.07 -2.08
CA ALA A 37 0.29 0.29 -3.35
C ALA A 37 -0.66 0.77 -4.46
N CYS A 38 -1.93 0.37 -4.42
CA CYS A 38 -2.95 0.81 -5.36
C CYS A 38 -4.37 0.61 -4.82
N LEU A 39 -5.30 1.39 -5.36
CA LEU A 39 -6.74 1.10 -5.31
C LEU A 39 -7.11 0.28 -6.55
N LEU A 40 -7.87 -0.79 -6.36
CA LEU A 40 -8.30 -1.69 -7.43
C LEU A 40 -9.77 -1.43 -7.76
N ASP A 41 -10.04 -1.07 -9.02
CA ASP A 41 -11.42 -0.86 -9.50
C ASP A 41 -12.17 -2.18 -9.69
N GLN A 42 -11.49 -3.20 -10.21
CA GLN A 42 -12.08 -4.49 -10.55
C GLN A 42 -11.06 -5.62 -10.36
N LEU A 43 -11.56 -6.78 -9.92
CA LEU A 43 -10.79 -8.02 -9.83
C LEU A 43 -11.52 -9.11 -10.63
N ASN A 44 -10.88 -9.59 -11.70
CA ASN A 44 -11.37 -10.70 -12.51
C ASN A 44 -10.45 -11.91 -12.30
N VAL A 45 -11.04 -13.10 -12.16
CA VAL A 45 -10.34 -14.37 -11.89
C VAL A 45 -10.53 -15.34 -13.06
#